data_AF-A0A954TFW2-F1
#
_entry.id   AF-A0A954TFW2-F1
#
_cell.length_a   1.000
_cell.length_b   1.000
_cell.length_c   1.000
_cell.angle_alpha   90.00
_cell.angle_beta   90.00
_cell.angle_gamma   90.00
#
_symmetry.space_group_name_H-M   'P 1'
#
loop_
_entity.id
_entity.type
_entity.pdbx_description
1 polymer ?
#
loop_
_entity_poly.entity_id
_entity_poly.type
_entity_poly.pdbx_seq_one_letter_code
_entity_poly.pdbx_strand_id
1 'polypeptide(L)'
;TVEDECLIGMRAVVLNGARIGRHSIVGAGALVTEGKVIPPRSLVVGMPGRVVRELSDEEVAAILDSAQYYVDNAALYQAADD
;
A
#
# COMPACT_ATOMS: atom_id res chain seq x y z
N THR A 1 0.32 -2.13 11.82
CA THR A 1 -0.32 -3.22 11.05
C THR A 1 -0.70 -2.71 9.68
N VAL A 2 -0.41 -3.48 8.65
CA VAL A 2 -0.92 -3.28 7.30
C VAL A 2 -1.86 -4.45 7.04
N GLU A 3 -3.14 -4.17 6.76
CA GLU A 3 -4.12 -5.20 6.41
C GLU A 3 -3.91 -5.67 4.96
N ASP A 4 -4.63 -6.72 4.57
CA ASP A 4 -4.47 -7.35 3.26
C ASP A 4 -4.69 -6.35 2.10
N GLU A 5 -4.05 -6.65 0.98
CA GLU A 5 -4.31 -5.96 -0.29
C GLU A 5 -4.10 -4.44 -0.18
N CYS A 6 -3.06 -4.02 0.55
CA CYS A 6 -2.62 -2.63 0.61
C CYS A 6 -1.40 -2.41 -0.28
N LEU A 7 -1.31 -1.24 -0.91
CA LEU A 7 -0.12 -0.80 -1.65
C LEU A 7 0.61 0.27 -0.84
N ILE A 8 1.86 0.00 -0.48
CA ILE A 8 2.73 0.96 0.20
C ILE A 8 3.68 1.57 -0.84
N GLY A 9 3.40 2.83 -1.18
CA GLY A 9 4.16 3.59 -2.16
C GLY A 9 5.62 3.73 -1.75
N MET A 10 6.48 3.79 -2.76
CA MET A 10 7.92 3.89 -2.57
C MET A 10 8.28 5.04 -1.60
N ARG A 11 9.22 4.75 -0.69
CA ARG A 11 9.70 5.70 0.34
C ARG A 11 8.61 6.23 1.30
N ALA A 12 7.43 5.62 1.35
CA ALA A 12 6.49 5.91 2.42
C ALA A 12 7.05 5.41 3.77
N VAL A 13 6.69 6.11 4.84
CA VAL A 13 7.09 5.78 6.22
C VAL A 13 5.82 5.56 7.04
N VAL A 14 5.70 4.39 7.67
CA VAL A 14 4.58 4.04 8.55
C VAL A 14 5.14 3.85 9.96
N LEU A 15 4.74 4.73 10.88
CA LEU A 15 5.23 4.69 12.26
C LEU A 15 4.50 3.64 13.12
N ASN A 16 5.04 3.40 14.31
CA ASN A 16 4.54 2.39 15.26
C ASN A 16 3.05 2.57 15.58
N GLY A 17 2.36 1.45 15.82
CA GLY A 17 0.94 1.46 16.18
C GLY A 17 -0.02 1.94 15.09
N ALA A 18 0.45 2.42 13.94
CA ALA A 18 -0.41 2.76 12.82
C ALA A 18 -1.10 1.52 12.25
N ARG A 19 -2.35 1.69 11.79
CA ARG A 19 -3.16 0.65 11.16
C ARG A 19 -3.61 1.12 9.78
N ILE A 20 -3.21 0.41 8.75
CA ILE A 20 -3.64 0.65 7.37
C ILE A 20 -4.74 -0.34 7.04
N GLY A 21 -5.96 0.15 6.79
CA GLY A 21 -7.11 -0.69 6.46
C GLY A 21 -7.02 -1.33 5.08
N ARG A 22 -7.63 -2.50 4.91
CA ARG A 22 -7.65 -3.29 3.66
C ARG A 22 -7.95 -2.43 2.41
N HIS A 23 -7.34 -2.79 1.28
CA HIS A 23 -7.51 -2.08 0.00
C HIS A 23 -7.04 -0.62 0.02
N SER A 24 -6.10 -0.23 0.88
CA SER A 24 -5.63 1.17 0.93
C SER A 24 -4.34 1.37 0.15
N ILE A 25 -4.16 2.59 -0.37
CA ILE A 25 -2.92 3.05 -0.99
C ILE A 25 -2.29 4.11 -0.10
N VAL A 26 -1.05 3.86 0.34
CA VAL A 26 -0.19 4.90 0.92
C VAL A 26 0.68 5.45 -0.20
N GLY A 27 0.48 6.70 -0.58
CA GLY A 27 1.20 7.35 -1.67
C GLY A 27 2.70 7.42 -1.43
N ALA A 28 3.47 7.54 -2.52
CA ALA A 28 4.92 7.65 -2.46
C ALA A 28 5.37 8.81 -1.57
N GLY A 29 6.36 8.55 -0.71
CA GLY A 29 6.90 9.53 0.23
C GLY A 29 5.94 9.98 1.34
N ALA A 30 4.79 9.35 1.53
CA ALA A 30 3.86 9.73 2.59
C ALA A 30 4.36 9.30 3.99
N LEU A 31 3.99 10.05 5.04
CA LEU A 31 4.31 9.74 6.43
C LEU A 31 3.04 9.44 7.23
N VAL A 32 2.77 8.17 7.53
CA VAL A 32 1.69 7.77 8.44
C VAL A 32 2.20 7.84 9.88
N THR A 33 1.65 8.78 10.66
CA THR A 33 2.08 9.06 12.03
C THR A 33 1.71 7.95 13.02
N GLU A 34 2.37 7.95 14.18
CA GLU A 34 2.18 6.94 15.23
C GLU A 34 0.71 6.82 15.65
N GLY A 35 0.25 5.58 15.85
CA GLY A 35 -1.12 5.26 16.30
C GLY A 35 -2.24 5.59 15.29
N LYS A 36 -1.91 6.11 14.10
CA LYS A 36 -2.92 6.54 13.14
C LYS A 36 -3.68 5.36 12.54
N VAL A 37 -5.02 5.43 12.56
CA VAL A 37 -5.89 4.45 11.92
C VAL A 37 -6.39 5.02 10.59
N ILE A 38 -6.05 4.32 9.51
CA ILE A 38 -6.51 4.62 8.14
C ILE A 38 -7.67 3.66 7.81
N PRO A 39 -8.85 4.17 7.43
CA PRO A 39 -9.98 3.34 7.02
C PRO A 39 -9.64 2.47 5.79
N PRO A 40 -10.35 1.35 5.57
CA PRO A 40 -10.25 0.60 4.33
C PRO A 40 -10.50 1.47 3.09
N ARG A 41 -9.98 1.04 1.93
CA ARG A 41 -10.14 1.74 0.64
C ARG A 41 -9.65 3.19 0.65
N SER A 42 -8.66 3.55 1.46
CA SER A 42 -8.21 4.95 1.56
C SER A 42 -7.01 5.24 0.65
N LEU A 43 -7.01 6.42 0.01
CA LEU A 43 -5.79 7.02 -0.54
C LEU A 43 -5.17 7.97 0.50
N VAL A 44 -3.95 7.68 0.93
CA VAL A 44 -3.19 8.50 1.90
C VAL A 44 -2.01 9.18 1.21
N VAL A 45 -1.88 10.51 1.34
CA VAL A 45 -0.76 11.25 0.74
C VAL A 45 -0.18 12.30 1.70
N GLY A 46 1.08 12.68 1.46
CA GLY A 46 1.75 13.80 2.12
C GLY A 46 2.50 13.45 3.42
N MET A 47 3.15 14.46 4.00
CA MET A 47 3.89 14.36 5.26
C MET A 47 3.51 15.57 6.16
N PRO A 48 2.70 15.39 7.22
CA PRO A 48 2.10 14.12 7.67
C PRO A 48 0.93 13.66 6.78
N GLY A 49 0.84 12.36 6.53
CA GLY A 49 -0.12 11.72 5.64
C GLY A 49 -1.58 11.99 6.02
N ARG A 50 -2.43 12.24 5.03
CA ARG A 50 -3.88 12.46 5.18
C ARG A 50 -4.63 11.58 4.20
N VAL A 51 -5.79 11.06 4.63
CA VAL A 51 -6.75 10.45 3.71
C VAL A 51 -7.33 11.57 2.86
N VAL A 52 -7.14 11.49 1.55
CA VAL A 52 -7.63 12.53 0.62
C VAL A 52 -8.92 12.12 -0.08
N ARG A 53 -9.17 10.81 -0.21
CA ARG A 53 -10.41 10.23 -0.74
C ARG A 53 -10.42 8.71 -0.55
N GLU A 54 -11.57 8.12 -0.83
CA GLU A 54 -11.71 6.68 -1.05
C GLU A 54 -11.20 6.29 -2.45
N LEU A 55 -10.76 5.04 -2.59
CA LEU A 55 -10.35 4.44 -3.86
C LEU A 55 -11.55 3.97 -4.66
N SER A 56 -11.47 4.12 -5.99
CA SER A 56 -12.43 3.50 -6.91
C SER A 56 -12.26 1.98 -6.93
N ASP A 57 -13.25 1.26 -7.44
CA ASP A 57 -13.15 -0.21 -7.61
C ASP A 57 -12.01 -0.60 -8.57
N GLU A 58 -11.76 0.22 -9.59
CA GLU A 58 -10.64 0.06 -10.52
C GLU A 58 -9.29 0.20 -9.82
N GLU A 59 -9.15 1.19 -8.94
CA GLU A 59 -7.92 1.37 -8.16
C GLU A 59 -7.68 0.23 -7.17
N VAL A 60 -8.76 -0.33 -6.59
CA VAL A 60 -8.66 -1.52 -5.74
C VAL A 60 -8.22 -2.74 -6.55
N ALA A 61 -8.80 -2.95 -7.73
CA ALA A 61 -8.40 -4.05 -8.63
C ALA A 61 -6.92 -3.94 -9.06
N ALA A 62 -6.44 -2.73 -9.35
CA ALA A 62 -5.06 -2.47 -9.73
C ALA A 62 -4.04 -2.84 -8.63
N ILE A 63 -4.43 -2.87 -7.35
CA ILE A 63 -3.55 -3.36 -6.27
C ILE A 63 -3.25 -4.85 -6.47
N LEU A 64 -4.25 -5.65 -6.83
CA LEU A 64 -4.11 -7.08 -7.05
C LEU A 64 -3.26 -7.37 -8.29
N ASP A 65 -3.49 -6.64 -9.38
CA ASP A 65 -2.68 -6.75 -10.59
C ASP A 65 -1.22 -6.41 -10.31
N SER A 66 -0.97 -5.36 -9.53
CA SER A 66 0.39 -5.01 -9.10
C SER A 66 1.02 -6.09 -8.24
N ALA A 67 0.27 -6.74 -7.35
CA ALA A 67 0.78 -7.83 -6.54
C ALA A 67 1.16 -9.05 -7.40
N GLN A 68 0.29 -9.43 -8.34
CA GLN A 68 0.53 -10.55 -9.26
C GLN A 68 1.80 -10.31 -10.10
N TYR A 69 2.00 -9.10 -10.59
CA TYR A 69 3.23 -8.73 -11.32
C TYR A 69 4.52 -8.99 -10.52
N TYR A 70 4.52 -8.73 -9.21
CA TYR A 70 5.68 -9.04 -8.37
C TYR A 70 5.87 -10.55 -8.15
N VAL A 71 4.78 -11.31 -8.05
CA VAL A 71 4.85 -12.78 -7.96
C VAL A 71 5.44 -13.38 -9.22
N ASP A 72 4.98 -12.94 -10.40
CA ASP A 72 5.46 -13.43 -11.69
C ASP A 72 6.95 -13.11 -11.87
N ASN A 73 7.38 -11.90 -11.52
CA ASN A 73 8.79 -11.51 -11.56
C ASN A 73 9.64 -12.33 -10.57
N ALA A 74 9.14 -12.59 -9.36
CA ALA A 74 9.87 -13.40 -8.39
C ALA A 74 10.12 -14.81 -8.93
N ALA A 75 9.11 -15.43 -9.56
CA ALA A 75 9.25 -16.73 -10.20
C ALA A 75 10.26 -16.70 -11.37
N LEU A 76 10.20 -15.65 -12.20
CA LEU A 76 11.13 -15.47 -13.32
C LEU A 76 12.59 -15.41 -12.87
N TYR A 77 12.89 -14.57 -11.88
CA TYR A 77 14.27 -14.38 -11.41
C TYR A 77 14.77 -15.55 -10.57
N GLN A 78 13.91 -16.18 -9.77
CA GLN A 78 14.29 -17.39 -9.05
C GLN A 78 14.71 -18.52 -9.99
N ALA A 79 14.00 -18.69 -11.11
CA ALA A 79 14.36 -19.70 -12.12
C ALA A 79 15.62 -19.35 -12.94
N ALA A 80 16.08 -18.09 -12.90
CA ALA A 80 17.28 -17.64 -13.59
C ALA A 80 18.55 -17.72 -12.72
N ASP A 81 18.38 -17.84 -11.40
CA ASP A 81 19.46 -17.97 -10.42
C ASP A 81 19.86 -19.44 -10.14
N ASP A 82 19.16 -20.42 -10.75
CA ASP A 82 19.47 -21.86 -10.77
C ASP A 82 20.25 -22.28 -12.03
#